data_AF-I0W7H8-F1
#
_entry.id   AF-I0W7H8-F1
#
_cell.length_a   1.000
_cell.length_b   1.000
_cell.length_c   1.000
_cell.angle_alpha   90.00
_cell.angle_beta   90.00
_cell.angle_gamma   90.00
#
_symmetry.space_group_name_H-M   'P 1'
#
loop_
_entity.id
_entity.type
_entity.pdbx_description
1 polymer ?
#
loop_
_entity_poly.entity_id
_entity_poly.type
_entity_poly.pdbx_seq_one_letter_code
_entity_poly.pdbx_strand_id
1 'polypeptide(L)'
;MIRPSLIDYMKILVLMILPFVMSCQEAVPIDLSMLDDAIDVKTALDNMSIRNVQTQNGYWEIVKTGEKVEAKLRDNGNISTIYSLKGEQEEKLFAFANFNIKKNTGGKIVENGNKIVFVNITLEATETFKVLEHLKEKLGIPDQIISDSVFYNAADDKVNLILKNVEQDNVKIQKDEFEDEYLVYPLHFVWNQNGYIYKYTLIINETSFSNDLVILSKKAFNDKLIFGYHNPKEDPIFKVYFEE
;
A
#
# COMPACT_ATOMS: atom_id res chain seq x y z
N MET A 1 -18.42 47.72 49.17
CA MET A 1 -18.73 46.41 48.54
C MET A 1 -19.38 46.69 47.19
N ILE A 2 -18.62 46.58 46.10
CA ILE A 2 -19.15 46.74 44.73
C ILE A 2 -19.43 45.32 44.24
N ARG A 3 -20.71 44.98 44.02
CA ARG A 3 -21.09 43.73 43.38
C ARG A 3 -20.77 43.83 41.88
N PRO A 4 -20.04 42.87 41.29
CA PRO A 4 -19.84 42.85 39.85
C PRO A 4 -21.18 42.77 39.13
N SER A 5 -21.31 43.47 38.01
CA SER A 5 -22.52 43.48 37.23
C SER A 5 -22.70 42.15 36.49
N LEU A 6 -23.94 41.78 36.13
CA LEU A 6 -24.24 40.57 35.35
C LEU A 6 -23.44 40.48 34.03
N ILE A 7 -23.03 41.65 33.51
CA ILE A 7 -22.22 41.80 32.30
C ILE A 7 -20.78 41.34 32.54
N ASP A 8 -20.24 41.54 33.75
CA ASP A 8 -18.88 41.10 34.11
C ASP A 8 -18.81 39.58 34.24
N TYR A 9 -19.88 38.93 34.72
CA TYR A 9 -20.00 37.48 34.74
C TYR A 9 -20.12 36.88 33.33
N MET A 10 -20.85 37.53 32.41
CA MET A 10 -20.93 37.07 31.01
C MET A 10 -19.59 37.18 30.28
N LYS A 11 -18.80 38.23 30.52
CA LYS A 11 -17.46 38.37 29.91
C LYS A 11 -16.49 37.30 30.39
N ILE A 12 -16.54 36.93 31.67
CA ILE A 12 -15.71 35.85 32.24
C ILE A 12 -16.15 34.48 31.71
N LEU A 13 -17.46 34.27 31.52
CA LEU A 13 -18.00 33.02 30.96
C LEU A 13 -17.60 32.81 29.49
N VAL A 14 -17.64 33.88 28.67
CA VAL A 14 -17.22 33.83 27.26
C VAL A 14 -15.70 33.61 27.13
N LEU A 15 -14.90 34.13 28.06
CA LEU A 15 -13.44 33.92 28.06
C LEU A 15 -13.04 32.50 28.51
N MET A 16 -13.84 31.85 29.36
CA MET A 16 -13.59 30.47 29.81
C MET A 16 -14.05 29.38 28.83
N ILE A 17 -14.91 29.69 27.86
CA ILE A 17 -15.37 28.74 26.83
C ILE A 17 -14.45 28.76 25.60
N LEU A 18 -13.64 29.81 25.43
CA LEU A 18 -12.70 29.94 24.29
C LEU A 18 -11.58 28.88 24.20
N PRO A 19 -11.12 28.18 25.28
CA PRO A 19 -10.13 27.11 25.11
C PRO A 19 -10.73 25.77 24.65
N PHE A 20 -12.06 25.59 24.68
CA PHE A 20 -12.70 24.32 24.34
C PHE A 20 -12.91 24.09 22.83
N VAL A 21 -12.60 25.09 21.99
CA VAL A 21 -12.66 24.98 20.53
C VAL A 21 -11.29 24.72 19.87
N MET A 22 -10.26 24.39 20.66
CA MET A 22 -9.16 23.55 20.16
C MET A 22 -9.68 22.11 20.01
N SER A 23 -10.65 21.97 19.11
CA SER A 23 -10.98 20.73 18.45
C SER A 23 -9.66 20.10 18.01
N CYS A 24 -9.38 18.89 18.48
CA CYS A 24 -8.47 17.98 17.80
C CYS A 24 -9.03 17.78 16.38
N GLN A 25 -8.71 18.69 15.45
CA GLN A 25 -8.82 18.38 14.04
C GLN A 25 -7.77 17.30 13.82
N GLU A 26 -8.24 16.05 13.74
CA GLU A 26 -7.42 14.97 13.22
C GLU A 26 -6.90 15.42 11.86
N ALA A 27 -5.59 15.37 11.68
CA ALA A 27 -4.96 15.77 10.43
C ALA A 27 -5.58 14.95 9.29
N VAL A 28 -5.98 15.62 8.21
CA VAL A 28 -6.50 14.93 7.02
C VAL A 28 -5.39 14.00 6.51
N PRO A 29 -5.66 12.69 6.34
CA PRO A 29 -4.67 11.76 5.84
C PRO A 29 -4.16 12.15 4.45
N ILE A 30 -2.88 11.91 4.16
CA ILE A 30 -2.37 12.01 2.78
C ILE A 30 -2.95 10.88 1.96
N ASP A 31 -3.60 11.23 0.84
CA ASP A 31 -4.10 10.25 -0.13
C ASP A 31 -2.98 9.77 -1.06
N LEU A 32 -2.60 8.50 -0.89
CA LEU A 32 -1.61 7.81 -1.72
C LEU A 32 -2.13 7.46 -3.12
N SER A 33 -3.37 7.80 -3.46
CA SER A 33 -3.92 7.65 -4.81
C SER A 33 -3.55 8.82 -5.75
N MET A 34 -2.98 9.89 -5.18
CA MET A 34 -2.63 11.16 -5.84
C MET A 34 -1.10 11.30 -6.06
N LEU A 35 -0.41 10.20 -6.37
CA LEU A 35 1.06 10.15 -6.47
C LEU A 35 1.67 11.10 -7.53
N ASP A 36 0.88 11.44 -8.57
CA ASP A 36 1.28 12.30 -9.68
C ASP A 36 1.02 13.79 -9.44
N ASP A 37 0.31 14.15 -8.36
CA ASP A 37 -0.04 15.54 -8.08
C ASP A 37 1.20 16.30 -7.59
N ALA A 38 1.36 17.54 -8.04
CA ALA A 38 2.51 18.42 -7.81
C ALA A 38 2.65 18.93 -6.37
N ILE A 39 2.43 18.07 -5.39
CA ILE A 39 2.73 18.31 -3.99
C ILE A 39 4.23 18.20 -3.82
N ASP A 40 4.81 19.09 -3.02
CA ASP A 40 6.15 18.91 -2.48
C ASP A 40 6.13 17.73 -1.49
N VAL A 41 6.15 16.51 -2.04
CA VAL A 41 6.02 15.23 -1.33
C VAL A 41 6.99 15.15 -0.17
N LYS A 42 8.23 15.57 -0.39
CA LYS A 42 9.27 15.55 0.62
C LYS A 42 8.90 16.45 1.78
N THR A 43 8.50 17.69 1.52
CA THR A 43 8.05 18.61 2.59
C THR A 43 6.79 18.08 3.28
N ALA A 44 5.85 17.47 2.56
CA ALA A 44 4.64 16.90 3.16
C ALA A 44 4.98 15.73 4.12
N LEU A 45 5.83 14.79 3.69
CA LEU A 45 6.22 13.62 4.47
C LEU A 45 7.18 13.96 5.62
N ASP A 46 8.11 14.89 5.43
CA ASP A 46 9.07 15.31 6.47
C ASP A 46 8.38 16.03 7.64
N ASN A 47 7.24 16.68 7.39
CA ASN A 47 6.43 17.32 8.42
C ASN A 47 5.52 16.33 9.18
N MET A 48 5.49 15.06 8.77
CA MET A 48 4.73 14.03 9.46
C MET A 48 5.51 13.44 10.64
N SER A 49 4.78 13.05 11.69
CA SER A 49 5.37 12.41 12.88
C SER A 49 5.71 10.93 12.66
N ILE A 50 6.38 10.59 11.55
CA ILE A 50 6.81 9.22 11.24
C ILE A 50 8.16 8.98 11.90
N ARG A 51 8.27 7.96 12.75
CA ARG A 51 9.46 7.72 13.56
C ARG A 51 10.55 6.98 12.80
N ASN A 52 10.17 6.07 11.91
CA ASN A 52 11.11 5.20 11.22
C ASN A 52 11.35 5.69 9.79
N VAL A 53 12.21 6.69 9.68
CA VAL A 53 12.66 7.29 8.41
C VAL A 53 14.12 6.93 8.18
N GLN A 54 14.44 6.44 6.98
CA GLN A 54 15.79 6.01 6.61
C GLN A 54 16.16 6.59 5.25
N THR A 55 17.36 7.16 5.13
CA THR A 55 17.92 7.57 3.84
C THR A 55 18.72 6.42 3.22
N GLN A 56 18.48 6.15 1.95
CA GLN A 56 19.25 5.21 1.13
C GLN A 56 19.96 5.98 0.03
N ASN A 57 21.29 5.80 -0.05
CA ASN A 57 22.13 6.36 -1.09
C ASN A 57 22.44 5.28 -2.13
N GLY A 58 21.85 5.44 -3.30
CA GLY A 58 22.08 4.60 -4.47
C GLY A 58 21.06 3.49 -4.66
N TYR A 59 21.51 2.43 -5.32
CA TYR A 59 20.68 1.33 -5.80
C TYR A 59 21.19 -0.03 -5.33
N TRP A 60 20.33 -1.04 -5.39
CA TRP A 60 20.67 -2.40 -5.02
C TRP A 60 21.24 -3.18 -6.21
N GLU A 61 22.41 -3.79 -6.00
CA GLU A 61 23.08 -4.67 -6.94
C GLU A 61 23.16 -6.08 -6.36
N ILE A 62 22.76 -7.09 -7.14
CA ILE A 62 23.05 -8.48 -6.81
C ILE A 62 24.49 -8.79 -7.22
N VAL A 63 25.33 -9.13 -6.25
CA VAL A 63 26.72 -9.52 -6.46
C VAL A 63 26.86 -11.01 -6.17
N LYS A 64 27.28 -11.77 -7.19
CA LYS A 64 27.64 -13.19 -7.04
C LYS A 64 29.13 -13.34 -6.88
N THR A 65 29.57 -13.90 -5.75
CA THR A 65 30.98 -14.18 -5.46
C THR A 65 31.13 -15.67 -5.14
N GLY A 66 31.54 -16.46 -6.14
CA GLY A 66 31.52 -17.92 -6.04
C GLY A 66 30.09 -18.45 -5.90
N GLU A 67 29.82 -19.21 -4.84
CA GLU A 67 28.49 -19.72 -4.49
C GLU A 67 27.63 -18.71 -3.72
N LYS A 68 28.23 -17.63 -3.20
CA LYS A 68 27.52 -16.63 -2.40
C LYS A 68 26.81 -15.63 -3.30
N VAL A 69 25.53 -15.40 -3.05
CA VAL A 69 24.73 -14.34 -3.66
C VAL A 69 24.37 -13.32 -2.57
N GLU A 70 24.72 -12.06 -2.78
CA GLU A 70 24.43 -10.97 -1.84
C GLU A 70 23.81 -9.77 -2.57
N ALA A 71 22.90 -9.07 -1.89
CA ALA A 71 22.47 -7.74 -2.31
C ALA A 71 23.37 -6.68 -1.67
N LYS A 72 23.97 -5.80 -2.49
CA LYS A 72 24.83 -4.70 -2.03
C LYS A 72 24.26 -3.37 -2.49
N LEU A 73 24.30 -2.37 -1.61
CA LEU A 73 23.96 -1.01 -1.97
C LEU A 73 25.16 -0.35 -2.66
N ARG A 74 24.93 0.22 -3.85
CA ARG A 74 25.92 0.92 -4.66
C ARG A 74 25.51 2.37 -4.84
N ASP A 75 26.40 3.28 -4.47
CA ASP A 75 26.17 4.70 -4.67
C ASP A 75 26.28 5.07 -6.15
N ASN A 76 25.28 5.80 -6.64
CA ASN A 76 25.25 6.40 -7.97
C ASN A 76 24.73 7.85 -7.94
N GLY A 77 24.69 8.48 -6.76
CA GLY A 77 24.13 9.81 -6.54
C GLY A 77 22.61 9.86 -6.37
N ASN A 78 21.87 8.78 -6.58
CA ASN A 78 20.44 8.74 -6.25
C ASN A 78 20.24 8.70 -4.73
N ILE A 79 19.38 9.56 -4.21
CA ILE A 79 19.02 9.56 -2.79
C ILE A 79 17.53 9.30 -2.67
N SER A 80 17.16 8.29 -1.88
CA SER A 80 15.77 7.99 -1.58
C SER A 80 15.52 7.99 -0.09
N THR A 81 14.33 8.43 0.31
CA THR A 81 13.89 8.45 1.69
C THR A 81 12.82 7.40 1.90
N ILE A 82 13.07 6.47 2.82
CA ILE A 82 12.18 5.35 3.13
C ILE A 82 11.45 5.69 4.42
N TYR A 83 10.12 5.78 4.34
CA TYR A 83 9.22 5.96 5.47
C TYR A 83 8.57 4.60 5.76
N SER A 84 8.91 4.00 6.90
CA SER A 84 8.31 2.73 7.32
C SER A 84 7.23 3.01 8.35
N LEU A 85 5.98 2.70 8.00
CA LEU A 85 4.85 2.84 8.89
C LEU A 85 4.87 1.69 9.90
N LYS A 86 4.89 2.00 11.19
CA LYS A 86 4.94 1.05 12.29
C LYS A 86 3.84 1.38 13.30
N GLY A 87 2.67 0.78 13.05
CA GLY A 87 1.52 0.82 13.95
C GLY A 87 0.56 1.98 13.66
N GLU A 88 -0.56 1.92 14.36
CA GLU A 88 -1.76 2.71 14.08
C GLU A 88 -1.53 4.22 13.97
N GLN A 89 -0.63 4.79 14.79
CA GLN A 89 -0.39 6.24 14.80
C GLN A 89 0.25 6.76 13.50
N GLU A 90 1.04 5.93 12.82
CA GLU A 90 1.69 6.28 11.55
C GLU A 90 0.80 5.90 10.36
N GLU A 91 0.11 4.75 10.45
CA GLU A 91 -0.79 4.27 9.38
C GLU A 91 -1.99 5.20 9.18
N LYS A 92 -2.55 5.77 10.25
CA LYS A 92 -3.68 6.71 10.16
C LYS A 92 -3.34 8.04 9.47
N LEU A 93 -2.05 8.33 9.26
CA LEU A 93 -1.61 9.55 8.55
C LEU A 93 -1.84 9.45 7.04
N PHE A 94 -2.18 8.25 6.56
CA PHE A 94 -2.31 7.95 5.14
C PHE A 94 -3.63 7.24 4.84
N ALA A 95 -4.11 7.45 3.63
CA ALA A 95 -5.23 6.74 3.04
C ALA A 95 -4.91 6.42 1.57
N PHE A 96 -5.75 5.62 0.93
CA PHE A 96 -5.70 5.41 -0.51
C PHE A 96 -7.11 5.56 -1.08
N ALA A 97 -7.37 6.60 -1.88
CA ALA A 97 -8.67 6.89 -2.47
C ALA A 97 -9.82 6.86 -1.45
N ASN A 98 -9.60 7.46 -0.27
CA ASN A 98 -10.48 7.43 0.91
C ASN A 98 -10.64 6.07 1.62
N PHE A 99 -9.95 5.02 1.17
CA PHE A 99 -9.83 3.77 1.92
C PHE A 99 -8.75 3.89 3.00
N ASN A 100 -9.09 3.47 4.22
CA ASN A 100 -8.18 3.50 5.35
C ASN A 100 -7.14 2.39 5.24
N ILE A 101 -5.90 2.70 5.65
CA ILE A 101 -4.86 1.71 5.87
C ILE A 101 -5.22 0.88 7.10
N LYS A 102 -5.08 -0.44 6.98
CA LYS A 102 -5.35 -1.38 8.07
C LYS A 102 -4.36 -1.19 9.20
N LYS A 103 -4.90 -1.04 10.41
CA LYS A 103 -4.11 -0.82 11.61
C LYS A 103 -3.20 -2.00 11.93
N ASN A 104 -1.99 -1.70 12.39
CA ASN A 104 -0.95 -2.61 12.84
C ASN A 104 -0.50 -3.64 11.78
N THR A 105 -0.57 -3.28 10.51
CA THR A 105 -0.07 -4.11 9.41
C THR A 105 1.30 -3.67 8.90
N GLY A 106 1.69 -2.46 9.25
CA GLY A 106 2.86 -1.78 8.74
C GLY A 106 2.64 -1.23 7.33
N GLY A 107 3.70 -0.65 6.79
CA GLY A 107 3.70 -0.17 5.43
C GLY A 107 5.03 0.46 5.08
N LYS A 108 5.24 0.71 3.81
CA LYS A 108 6.47 1.33 3.30
C LYS A 108 6.13 2.31 2.20
N ILE A 109 6.59 3.53 2.36
CA ILE A 109 6.55 4.59 1.34
C ILE A 109 7.99 4.98 1.03
N VAL A 110 8.34 5.12 -0.25
CA VAL A 110 9.66 5.62 -0.66
C VAL A 110 9.49 6.85 -1.52
N GLU A 111 10.17 7.91 -1.11
CA GLU A 111 10.33 9.15 -1.84
C GLU A 111 11.68 9.15 -2.59
N ASN A 112 11.67 9.65 -3.82
CA ASN A 112 12.89 9.96 -4.57
C ASN A 112 12.61 11.13 -5.52
N GLY A 113 13.45 12.17 -5.45
CA GLY A 113 13.34 13.32 -6.35
C GLY A 113 12.04 14.11 -6.17
N ASN A 114 11.57 14.22 -4.93
CA ASN A 114 10.31 14.85 -4.54
C ASN A 114 9.05 14.16 -5.09
N LYS A 115 9.13 12.85 -5.31
CA LYS A 115 8.00 12.03 -5.77
C LYS A 115 7.92 10.76 -4.95
N ILE A 116 6.70 10.29 -4.69
CA ILE A 116 6.50 8.94 -4.17
C ILE A 116 6.74 7.96 -5.32
N VAL A 117 7.77 7.14 -5.16
CA VAL A 117 8.18 6.16 -6.18
C VAL A 117 7.83 4.73 -5.79
N PHE A 118 7.47 4.50 -4.53
CA PHE A 118 7.01 3.21 -4.04
C PHE A 118 6.04 3.35 -2.87
N VAL A 119 5.00 2.52 -2.87
CA VAL A 119 4.05 2.32 -1.79
C VAL A 119 3.84 0.82 -1.63
N ASN A 120 3.86 0.33 -0.39
CA ASN A 120 3.36 -0.98 -0.01
C ASN A 120 2.56 -0.85 1.28
N ILE A 121 1.25 -1.13 1.20
CA ILE A 121 0.29 -0.95 2.29
C ILE A 121 -0.76 -2.05 2.24
N THR A 122 -1.34 -2.35 3.39
CA THR A 122 -2.57 -3.16 3.51
C THR A 122 -3.73 -2.24 3.84
N LEU A 123 -4.84 -2.33 3.10
CA LEU A 123 -6.07 -1.59 3.38
C LEU A 123 -7.03 -2.43 4.21
N GLU A 124 -8.01 -1.79 4.87
CA GLU A 124 -8.97 -2.47 5.73
C GLU A 124 -9.63 -3.68 5.04
N ALA A 125 -9.66 -4.81 5.74
CA ALA A 125 -10.07 -6.10 5.16
C ALA A 125 -11.52 -6.08 4.64
N THR A 126 -12.40 -5.32 5.31
CA THR A 126 -13.80 -5.12 4.92
C THR A 126 -13.96 -4.37 3.60
N GLU A 127 -12.93 -3.65 3.17
CA GLU A 127 -12.94 -2.86 1.94
C GLU A 127 -12.26 -3.58 0.77
N THR A 128 -11.75 -4.81 0.96
CA THR A 128 -10.93 -5.54 -0.02
C THR A 128 -11.53 -5.54 -1.44
N PHE A 129 -12.77 -5.98 -1.60
CA PHE A 129 -13.38 -6.04 -2.94
C PHE A 129 -13.76 -4.67 -3.50
N LYS A 130 -14.09 -3.70 -2.65
CA LYS A 130 -14.36 -2.31 -3.07
C LYS A 130 -13.11 -1.60 -3.55
N VAL A 131 -11.96 -1.86 -2.92
CA VAL A 131 -10.66 -1.35 -3.39
C VAL A 131 -10.33 -1.96 -4.74
N LEU A 132 -10.51 -3.28 -4.91
CA LEU A 132 -10.29 -3.94 -6.19
C LEU A 132 -11.19 -3.36 -7.29
N GLU A 133 -12.47 -3.16 -7.00
CA GLU A 133 -13.41 -2.51 -7.92
C GLU A 133 -12.97 -1.10 -8.28
N HIS A 134 -12.61 -0.28 -7.28
CA HIS A 134 -12.08 1.06 -7.50
C HIS A 134 -10.83 1.08 -8.39
N LEU A 135 -9.90 0.13 -8.21
CA LEU A 135 -8.73 0.00 -9.05
C LEU A 135 -9.10 -0.39 -10.49
N LYS A 136 -10.03 -1.32 -10.69
CA LYS A 136 -10.55 -1.69 -12.02
C LYS A 136 -11.23 -0.49 -12.71
N GLU A 137 -12.00 0.31 -11.97
CA GLU A 137 -12.65 1.52 -12.48
C GLU A 137 -11.63 2.59 -12.87
N LYS A 138 -10.63 2.84 -12.01
CA LYS A 138 -9.64 3.91 -12.20
C LYS A 138 -8.57 3.55 -13.24
N LEU A 139 -8.10 2.30 -13.24
CA LEU A 139 -6.95 1.85 -14.04
C LEU A 139 -7.37 0.99 -15.26
N GLY A 140 -8.64 0.61 -15.35
CA GLY A 140 -9.16 -0.23 -16.42
C GLY A 140 -8.88 -1.72 -16.20
N ILE A 141 -8.78 -2.46 -17.31
CA ILE A 141 -8.54 -3.90 -17.29
C ILE A 141 -7.08 -4.16 -16.86
N PRO A 142 -6.82 -5.07 -15.90
CA PRO A 142 -5.46 -5.46 -15.54
C PRO A 142 -4.69 -5.99 -16.75
N ASP A 143 -3.42 -5.60 -16.88
CA ASP A 143 -2.51 -6.15 -17.90
C ASP A 143 -2.18 -7.62 -17.62
N GLN A 144 -2.17 -7.99 -16.35
CA GLN A 144 -1.89 -9.35 -15.91
C GLN A 144 -2.77 -9.72 -14.71
N ILE A 145 -3.33 -10.93 -14.75
CA ILE A 145 -3.96 -11.59 -13.61
C ILE A 145 -3.21 -12.90 -13.37
N ILE A 146 -2.65 -13.07 -12.17
CA ILE A 146 -1.94 -14.29 -11.77
C ILE A 146 -2.83 -15.02 -10.78
N SER A 147 -3.17 -16.26 -11.12
CA SER A 147 -4.01 -17.11 -10.28
C SER A 147 -3.20 -17.88 -9.25
N ASP A 148 -3.88 -18.23 -8.16
CA ASP A 148 -3.44 -19.22 -7.18
C ASP A 148 -4.50 -20.33 -7.10
N SER A 149 -4.20 -21.38 -6.36
CA SER A 149 -5.07 -22.54 -6.23
C SER A 149 -5.13 -23.05 -4.79
N VAL A 150 -6.29 -23.59 -4.43
CA VAL A 150 -6.48 -24.37 -3.19
C VAL A 150 -7.06 -25.72 -3.54
N PHE A 151 -6.78 -26.75 -2.74
CA PHE A 151 -7.47 -28.03 -2.88
C PHE A 151 -8.99 -27.81 -2.79
N TYR A 152 -9.72 -28.39 -3.73
CA TYR A 152 -11.15 -28.25 -3.78
C TYR A 152 -11.80 -29.22 -2.77
N ASN A 153 -12.41 -28.64 -1.75
CA ASN A 153 -13.28 -29.33 -0.82
C ASN A 153 -14.48 -28.42 -0.52
N ALA A 154 -15.68 -28.83 -0.94
CA ALA A 154 -16.88 -28.02 -0.77
C ALA A 154 -17.25 -27.74 0.70
N ALA A 155 -16.72 -28.52 1.64
CA ALA A 155 -16.90 -28.29 3.08
C ALA A 155 -15.85 -27.33 3.67
N ASP A 156 -14.84 -26.93 2.91
CA ASP A 156 -13.75 -26.06 3.39
C ASP A 156 -14.18 -24.58 3.37
N ASP A 157 -13.97 -23.89 4.50
CA ASP A 157 -14.37 -22.49 4.66
C ASP A 157 -13.65 -21.55 3.69
N LYS A 158 -12.38 -21.84 3.36
CA LYS A 158 -11.58 -21.07 2.41
C LYS A 158 -12.14 -21.21 0.99
N VAL A 159 -12.49 -22.43 0.59
CA VAL A 159 -13.13 -22.72 -0.71
C VAL A 159 -14.47 -21.99 -0.81
N ASN A 160 -15.31 -22.10 0.22
CA ASN A 160 -16.59 -21.41 0.27
C ASN A 160 -16.44 -19.89 0.24
N LEU A 161 -15.42 -19.35 0.90
CA LEU A 161 -15.14 -17.92 0.89
C LEU A 161 -14.75 -17.42 -0.50
N ILE A 162 -13.92 -18.16 -1.25
CA ILE A 162 -13.56 -17.83 -2.64
C ILE A 162 -14.81 -17.84 -3.51
N LEU A 163 -15.58 -18.93 -3.48
CA LEU A 163 -16.79 -19.08 -4.28
C LEU A 163 -17.85 -18.02 -3.96
N LYS A 164 -17.87 -17.48 -2.74
CA LYS A 164 -18.83 -16.44 -2.34
C LYS A 164 -18.44 -15.04 -2.81
N ASN A 165 -17.16 -14.69 -2.82
CA ASN A 165 -16.72 -13.31 -3.00
C ASN A 165 -16.02 -13.02 -4.33
N VAL A 166 -15.46 -14.04 -4.99
CA VAL A 166 -14.84 -13.88 -6.29
C VAL A 166 -15.89 -14.09 -7.38
N GLU A 167 -15.86 -13.25 -8.41
CA GLU A 167 -16.70 -13.39 -9.60
C GLU A 167 -16.55 -14.81 -10.19
N GLN A 168 -17.67 -15.50 -10.42
CA GLN A 168 -17.67 -16.92 -10.80
C GLN A 168 -16.91 -17.20 -12.10
N ASP A 169 -16.97 -16.28 -13.06
CA ASP A 169 -16.27 -16.41 -14.35
C ASP A 169 -14.73 -16.41 -14.18
N ASN A 170 -14.24 -15.91 -13.04
CA ASN A 170 -12.82 -15.88 -12.70
C ASN A 170 -12.38 -17.08 -11.83
N VAL A 171 -13.30 -17.99 -11.47
CA VAL A 171 -13.01 -19.17 -10.66
C VAL A 171 -13.20 -20.44 -11.49
N LYS A 172 -12.26 -21.39 -11.40
CA LYS A 172 -12.33 -22.65 -12.15
C LYS A 172 -11.88 -23.82 -11.30
N ILE A 173 -12.57 -24.95 -11.42
CA ILE A 173 -12.09 -26.22 -10.88
C ILE A 173 -11.18 -26.86 -11.93
N GLN A 174 -9.98 -27.24 -11.53
CA GLN A 174 -9.00 -27.94 -12.36
C GLN A 174 -8.58 -29.24 -11.68
N LYS A 175 -8.12 -30.20 -12.47
CA LYS A 175 -7.55 -31.46 -11.99
C LYS A 175 -6.09 -31.56 -12.34
N ASP A 176 -5.30 -32.15 -11.45
CA ASP A 176 -3.91 -32.48 -11.73
C ASP A 176 -3.76 -33.87 -12.37
N GLU A 177 -2.52 -34.32 -12.52
CA GLU A 177 -2.17 -35.64 -13.08
C GLU A 177 -2.59 -36.83 -12.20
N PHE A 178 -2.98 -36.58 -10.94
CA PHE A 178 -3.45 -37.56 -9.97
C PHE A 178 -4.97 -37.53 -9.76
N GLU A 179 -5.70 -36.75 -10.57
CA GLU A 179 -7.14 -36.50 -10.46
C GLU A 179 -7.56 -35.71 -9.21
N ASP A 180 -6.62 -35.09 -8.51
CA ASP A 180 -6.93 -34.20 -7.38
C ASP A 180 -7.53 -32.89 -7.90
N GLU A 181 -8.65 -32.48 -7.31
CA GLU A 181 -9.36 -31.26 -7.73
C GLU A 181 -8.85 -30.04 -6.97
N TYR A 182 -8.66 -28.94 -7.71
CA TYR A 182 -8.22 -27.65 -7.20
C TYR A 182 -9.16 -26.54 -7.65
N LEU A 183 -9.47 -25.63 -6.73
CA LEU A 183 -10.13 -24.38 -7.05
C LEU A 183 -9.08 -23.32 -7.39
N VAL A 184 -9.05 -22.90 -8.65
CA VAL A 184 -8.19 -21.83 -9.15
C VAL A 184 -8.92 -20.50 -9.10
N TYR A 185 -8.28 -19.46 -8.56
CA TYR A 185 -8.85 -18.13 -8.38
C TYR A 185 -7.79 -17.04 -8.65
N PRO A 186 -8.17 -15.81 -9.02
CA PRO A 186 -7.24 -14.71 -9.22
C PRO A 186 -6.65 -14.25 -7.89
N LEU A 187 -5.32 -14.26 -7.78
CA LEU A 187 -4.59 -13.81 -6.59
C LEU A 187 -4.02 -12.41 -6.79
N HIS A 188 -3.28 -12.19 -7.88
CA HIS A 188 -2.66 -10.90 -8.19
C HIS A 188 -3.32 -10.26 -9.39
N PHE A 189 -3.61 -8.96 -9.27
CA PHE A 189 -4.05 -8.10 -10.36
C PHE A 189 -2.97 -7.04 -10.57
N VAL A 190 -2.46 -6.92 -11.79
CA VAL A 190 -1.36 -6.02 -12.12
C VAL A 190 -1.76 -5.07 -13.24
N TRP A 191 -1.51 -3.79 -13.05
CA TRP A 191 -1.70 -2.73 -14.04
C TRP A 191 -0.39 -1.95 -14.21
N ASN A 192 -0.11 -1.53 -15.43
CA ASN A 192 0.95 -0.62 -15.79
C ASN A 192 0.31 0.63 -16.41
N GLN A 193 0.19 1.69 -15.61
CA GLN A 193 -0.49 2.92 -16.00
C GLN A 193 0.32 4.13 -15.55
N ASN A 194 0.40 5.14 -16.41
CA ASN A 194 1.05 6.43 -16.13
C ASN A 194 2.48 6.34 -15.57
N GLY A 195 3.26 5.32 -15.99
CA GLY A 195 4.63 5.13 -15.51
C GLY A 195 4.76 4.45 -14.14
N TYR A 196 3.65 3.93 -13.60
CA TYR A 196 3.60 3.15 -12.37
C TYR A 196 3.05 1.74 -12.63
N ILE A 197 3.60 0.78 -11.90
CA ILE A 197 3.12 -0.59 -11.80
C ILE A 197 2.31 -0.69 -10.50
N TYR A 198 1.03 -1.01 -10.63
CA TYR A 198 0.12 -1.29 -9.52
C TYR A 198 -0.03 -2.80 -9.42
N LYS A 199 0.11 -3.36 -8.22
CA LYS A 199 -0.21 -4.75 -7.92
C LYS A 199 -1.14 -4.80 -6.72
N TYR A 200 -2.31 -5.37 -6.93
CA TYR A 200 -3.26 -5.68 -5.87
C TYR A 200 -3.30 -7.19 -5.64
N THR A 201 -3.12 -7.62 -4.41
CA THR A 201 -3.12 -9.04 -4.04
C THR A 201 -4.31 -9.35 -3.15
N LEU A 202 -5.11 -10.36 -3.50
CA LEU A 202 -6.18 -10.90 -2.65
C LEU A 202 -5.61 -11.94 -1.68
N ILE A 203 -5.34 -11.53 -0.45
CA ILE A 203 -4.84 -12.44 0.58
C ILE A 203 -6.03 -13.11 1.26
N ILE A 204 -6.06 -14.43 1.28
CA ILE A 204 -7.14 -15.19 1.89
C ILE A 204 -6.65 -15.98 3.11
N ASN A 205 -7.40 -15.88 4.22
CA ASN A 205 -7.32 -16.80 5.34
C ASN A 205 -8.63 -17.61 5.44
N GLU A 206 -8.77 -18.43 6.48
CA GLU A 206 -9.93 -19.32 6.65
C GLU A 206 -11.29 -18.57 6.75
N THR A 207 -11.30 -17.31 7.20
CA THR A 207 -12.54 -16.60 7.56
C THR A 207 -12.75 -15.29 6.81
N SER A 208 -11.73 -14.77 6.11
CA SER A 208 -11.78 -13.45 5.50
C SER A 208 -10.76 -13.27 4.37
N PHE A 209 -11.11 -12.35 3.46
CA PHE A 209 -10.16 -11.75 2.56
C PHE A 209 -9.51 -10.52 3.21
N SER A 210 -8.24 -10.34 2.92
CA SER A 210 -7.43 -9.15 3.15
C SER A 210 -6.77 -8.80 1.83
N ASN A 211 -5.96 -7.74 1.84
CA ASN A 211 -5.28 -7.29 0.65
C ASN A 211 -3.85 -6.83 0.93
N ASP A 212 -3.09 -6.69 -0.15
CA ASP A 212 -1.82 -5.98 -0.20
C ASP A 212 -1.79 -5.16 -1.48
N LEU A 213 -1.55 -3.86 -1.36
CA LEU A 213 -1.42 -2.93 -2.48
C LEU A 213 0.04 -2.49 -2.57
N VAL A 214 0.65 -2.79 -3.72
CA VAL A 214 1.97 -2.29 -4.12
C VAL A 214 1.78 -1.32 -5.27
N ILE A 215 2.40 -0.15 -5.17
CA ILE A 215 2.51 0.83 -6.26
C ILE A 215 3.99 1.14 -6.42
N LEU A 216 4.53 0.96 -7.62
CA LEU A 216 5.96 1.08 -7.89
C LEU A 216 6.18 1.85 -9.19
N SER A 217 6.87 2.98 -9.14
CA SER A 217 7.23 3.68 -10.38
C SER A 217 8.16 2.79 -11.21
N LYS A 218 7.92 2.74 -12.53
CA LYS A 218 8.79 1.99 -13.46
C LYS A 218 10.23 2.47 -13.37
N LYS A 219 10.43 3.77 -13.19
CA LYS A 219 11.77 4.35 -12.99
C LYS A 219 12.47 3.74 -11.78
N ALA A 220 11.84 3.72 -10.61
CA ALA A 220 12.46 3.14 -9.41
C ALA A 220 12.66 1.62 -9.50
N PHE A 221 11.81 0.93 -10.25
CA PHE A 221 11.99 -0.48 -10.58
C PHE A 221 13.25 -0.71 -11.43
N ASN A 222 13.35 -0.02 -12.57
CA ASN A 222 14.50 -0.11 -13.48
C ASN A 222 15.81 0.34 -12.83
N ASP A 223 15.75 1.40 -12.01
CA ASP A 223 16.88 1.94 -11.25
C ASP A 223 17.23 1.09 -10.02
N LYS A 224 16.51 -0.01 -9.74
CA LYS A 224 16.75 -0.94 -8.62
C LYS A 224 16.78 -0.24 -7.25
N LEU A 225 15.95 0.80 -7.09
CA LEU A 225 15.93 1.62 -5.87
C LEU A 225 15.28 0.88 -4.70
N ILE A 226 14.34 -0.03 -4.98
CA ILE A 226 13.52 -0.66 -3.94
C ILE A 226 14.05 -2.05 -3.61
N PHE A 227 14.58 -2.22 -2.38
CA PHE A 227 14.90 -3.54 -1.85
C PHE A 227 13.66 -4.45 -1.88
N GLY A 228 13.83 -5.71 -2.31
CA GLY A 228 12.74 -6.62 -2.68
C GLY A 228 12.42 -6.65 -4.18
N TYR A 229 12.66 -5.54 -4.89
CA TYR A 229 12.49 -5.41 -6.36
C TYR A 229 13.83 -5.09 -7.08
N HIS A 230 14.93 -5.49 -6.44
CA HIS A 230 16.30 -5.14 -6.79
C HIS A 230 16.91 -6.01 -7.90
N ASN A 231 16.19 -7.05 -8.34
CA ASN A 231 16.55 -7.83 -9.52
C ASN A 231 15.39 -7.84 -10.53
N PRO A 232 15.12 -6.71 -11.22
CA PRO A 232 13.97 -6.58 -12.12
C PRO A 232 13.88 -7.66 -13.20
N LYS A 233 15.02 -8.11 -13.74
CA LYS A 233 15.08 -9.11 -14.82
C LYS A 233 14.52 -10.47 -14.42
N GLU A 234 14.61 -10.81 -13.14
CA GLU A 234 14.19 -12.09 -12.58
C GLU A 234 12.95 -11.96 -11.68
N ASP A 235 12.32 -10.78 -11.63
CA ASP A 235 11.12 -10.59 -10.80
C ASP A 235 9.97 -11.47 -11.34
N PRO A 236 9.38 -12.34 -10.52
CA PRO A 236 8.39 -13.32 -10.99
C PRO A 236 7.11 -12.66 -11.53
N ILE A 237 6.80 -11.44 -11.09
CA ILE A 237 5.58 -10.71 -11.47
C ILE A 237 5.95 -9.55 -12.40
N PHE A 238 6.97 -8.75 -12.06
CA PHE A 238 7.23 -7.47 -12.71
C PHE A 238 8.28 -7.50 -13.81
N LYS A 239 8.95 -8.63 -14.09
CA LYS A 239 10.00 -8.70 -15.13
C LYS A 239 9.55 -8.22 -16.51
N VAL A 240 8.26 -8.37 -16.84
CA VAL A 240 7.69 -7.95 -18.13
C VAL A 240 7.65 -6.42 -18.28
N TYR A 241 7.83 -5.66 -17.20
CA TYR A 241 7.84 -4.20 -17.17
C TYR A 241 9.24 -3.61 -17.04
N PHE A 242 10.28 -4.44 -17.01
CA PHE A 242 11.67 -4.01 -16.99
C PHE A 242 12.10 -3.53 -18.38
N GLU A 243 12.75 -2.36 -18.42
CA GLU A 243 13.26 -1.73 -19.64
C GLU A 243 14.78 -1.57 -19.51
N GLU A 244 15.53 -2.03 -20.52
CA GLU A 244 17.00 -1.92 -20.59
C GLU A 244 17.50 -0.56 -21.04
#